data_AF-A0AAE9EQB9-F1
#
_entry.id   AF-A0AAE9EQB9-F1
#
_cell.length_a   1.000
_cell.length_b   1.000
_cell.length_c   1.000
_cell.angle_alpha   90.00
_cell.angle_beta   90.00
_cell.angle_gamma   90.00
#
_symmetry.space_group_name_H-M   'P 1'
#
loop_
_entity.id
_entity.type
_entity.pdbx_description
1 polymer ?
#
loop_
_entity_poly.entity_id
_entity_poly.type
_entity_poly.pdbx_seq_one_letter_code
_entity_poly.pdbx_strand_id
1 'polypeptide(L)'
;MQLYKALVAQTILPVSFLFIPFGLIFTLPMFEVNCQLIAYLITLIFATYPALDPLPILYFVDFYRNPIIETFKKLKCKGSQVSPDVERSVIVE
;
A
#
# COMPACT_ATOMS: atom_id res chain seq x y z
N MET A 1 -1.93 -21.65 11.40
CA MET A 1 -3.17 -20.86 11.11
C MET A 1 -2.93 -19.43 10.59
N GLN A 2 -1.76 -18.82 10.79
CA GLN A 2 -1.50 -17.46 10.28
C GLN A 2 -1.49 -17.38 8.74
N LEU A 3 -0.80 -18.33 8.08
CA LEU A 3 -0.78 -18.44 6.61
C LEU A 3 -2.18 -18.65 6.01
N TYR A 4 -3.02 -19.45 6.67
CA TYR A 4 -4.40 -19.67 6.25
C TYR A 4 -5.24 -18.38 6.29
N LYS A 5 -5.09 -17.57 7.35
CA LYS A 5 -5.77 -16.27 7.44
C LYS A 5 -5.28 -15.28 6.38
N ALA A 6 -3.97 -15.26 6.10
CA ALA A 6 -3.40 -14.46 5.01
C ALA A 6 -3.95 -14.90 3.64
N LEU A 7 -4.03 -16.20 3.39
CA LEU A 7 -4.54 -16.75 2.12
C LEU A 7 -6.03 -16.47 1.92
N VAL A 8 -6.84 -16.53 2.99
CA VAL A 8 -8.26 -16.15 2.96
C VAL A 8 -8.42 -14.65 2.70
N ALA A 9 -7.63 -13.80 3.34
CA ALA A 9 -7.66 -12.35 3.08
C ALA A 9 -7.21 -12.01 1.66
N GLN A 10 -6.16 -12.68 1.16
CA GLN A 10 -5.63 -12.50 -0.19
C GLN A 10 -6.59 -13.02 -1.27
N THR A 11 -7.51 -13.93 -0.98
CA THR A 11 -8.51 -14.38 -1.96
C THR A 11 -9.76 -13.53 -1.96
N ILE A 12 -10.21 -13.05 -0.79
CA ILE A 12 -11.37 -12.17 -0.67
C ILE A 12 -11.13 -10.81 -1.33
N LEU A 13 -9.91 -10.28 -1.24
CA LEU A 13 -9.57 -8.97 -1.79
C LEU A 13 -9.71 -8.91 -3.33
N PRO A 14 -9.06 -9.75 -4.14
CA PRO A 14 -9.31 -9.85 -5.57
C PRO A 14 -10.75 -10.20 -5.91
N VAL A 15 -11.38 -11.14 -5.20
CA VAL A 15 -12.76 -11.54 -5.53
C VAL A 15 -13.74 -10.37 -5.34
N SER A 16 -13.51 -9.50 -4.36
CA SER A 16 -14.33 -8.29 -4.19
C SER A 16 -13.90 -7.15 -5.12
N PHE A 17 -12.60 -6.86 -5.22
CA PHE A 17 -12.06 -5.72 -5.96
C PHE A 17 -11.91 -5.93 -7.46
N LEU A 18 -11.82 -7.16 -7.99
CA LEU A 18 -11.78 -7.43 -9.44
C LEU A 18 -13.17 -7.66 -10.01
N PHE A 19 -14.06 -8.32 -9.27
CA PHE A 19 -15.37 -8.72 -9.80
C PHE A 19 -16.30 -7.52 -10.01
N ILE A 20 -16.27 -6.53 -9.12
CA ILE A 20 -17.03 -5.28 -9.24
C ILE A 20 -16.60 -4.48 -10.48
N PRO A 21 -15.32 -4.09 -10.67
CA PRO A 21 -14.92 -3.34 -11.85
C PRO A 21 -14.99 -4.14 -13.14
N PHE A 22 -14.80 -5.47 -13.09
CA PHE A 22 -15.00 -6.33 -14.27
C PHE A 22 -16.46 -6.33 -14.72
N GLY A 23 -17.39 -6.46 -13.77
CA GLY A 23 -18.83 -6.34 -14.04
C GLY A 23 -19.19 -4.96 -14.61
N LEU A 24 -18.59 -3.89 -14.09
CA LEU A 24 -18.80 -2.54 -14.61
C LEU A 24 -18.24 -2.37 -16.03
N ILE A 25 -17.02 -2.82 -16.33
CA ILE A 25 -16.44 -2.77 -17.69
C ILE A 25 -17.30 -3.56 -18.68
N PHE A 26 -17.91 -4.66 -18.27
CA PHE A 26 -18.75 -5.47 -19.15
C PHE A 26 -20.15 -4.85 -19.35
N THR A 27 -20.68 -4.22 -18.31
CA THR A 27 -22.05 -3.67 -18.31
C THR A 27 -22.12 -2.27 -18.93
N LEU A 28 -21.15 -1.39 -18.69
CA LEU A 28 -21.14 -0.01 -19.20
C LEU A 28 -21.24 0.10 -20.74
N PRO A 29 -20.49 -0.69 -21.53
CA PRO A 29 -20.57 -0.67 -23.00
C PRO A 29 -21.94 -1.13 -23.52
N MET A 30 -22.61 -2.04 -22.80
CA MET A 30 -23.92 -2.57 -23.19
C MET A 30 -25.03 -1.52 -23.12
N PHE A 31 -24.84 -0.46 -22.33
CA PHE A 31 -25.77 0.67 -22.23
C PHE A 31 -25.37 1.87 -23.11
N GLU A 32 -24.34 1.75 -23.97
CA GLU A 32 -23.74 2.85 -24.73
C GLU A 32 -23.29 4.05 -23.86
N VAL A 33 -23.10 3.84 -22.56
CA VAL A 33 -22.68 4.89 -21.63
C VAL A 33 -21.17 5.03 -21.70
N ASN A 34 -20.72 6.03 -22.47
CA ASN A 34 -19.31 6.39 -22.58
C ASN A 34 -18.82 7.18 -21.34
N CYS A 35 -18.70 6.49 -20.21
CA CYS A 35 -18.11 7.07 -18.99
C CYS A 35 -16.59 6.86 -18.95
N GLN A 36 -15.87 7.67 -19.72
CA GLN A 36 -14.41 7.63 -19.80
C GLN A 36 -13.72 7.83 -18.44
N LEU A 37 -14.33 8.64 -17.55
CA LEU A 37 -13.85 8.86 -16.19
C LEU A 37 -13.93 7.58 -15.33
N ILE A 38 -15.01 6.80 -15.47
CA ILE A 38 -15.19 5.53 -14.76
C ILE A 38 -14.19 4.50 -15.26
N ALA A 39 -13.98 4.41 -16.58
CA ALA A 39 -12.98 3.54 -17.17
C ALA A 39 -11.56 3.87 -16.67
N TYR A 40 -11.23 5.17 -16.54
CA TYR A 40 -9.96 5.61 -15.97
C TYR A 40 -9.80 5.21 -14.49
N LEU A 41 -10.83 5.41 -13.67
CA LEU A 41 -10.82 5.01 -12.26
C LEU A 41 -10.66 3.49 -12.10
N ILE A 42 -11.37 2.71 -12.92
CA ILE A 42 -11.24 1.25 -12.92
C ILE A 42 -9.82 0.84 -13.31
N THR A 43 -9.25 1.45 -14.35
CA THR A 43 -7.87 1.19 -14.78
C THR A 43 -6.86 1.52 -13.67
N LEU A 44 -7.06 2.61 -12.94
CA LEU A 44 -6.23 2.99 -11.80
C LEU A 44 -6.30 1.95 -10.66
N ILE A 45 -7.50 1.45 -10.35
CA ILE A 45 -7.71 0.39 -9.34
C ILE A 45 -6.99 -0.90 -9.77
N PHE A 46 -7.11 -1.29 -11.04
CA PHE A 46 -6.41 -2.44 -11.61
C PHE A 46 -4.89 -2.28 -11.60
N ALA A 47 -4.38 -1.09 -11.91
CA ALA A 47 -2.95 -0.79 -11.88
C ALA A 47 -2.38 -0.80 -10.45
N THR A 48 -3.23 -0.53 -9.44
CA THR A 48 -2.86 -0.54 -8.01
C THR A 48 -2.95 -1.94 -7.40
N TYR A 49 -3.74 -2.85 -7.99
CA TYR A 49 -3.93 -4.23 -7.54
C TYR A 49 -2.62 -5.01 -7.26
N PRO A 50 -1.56 -4.95 -8.12
CA PRO A 50 -0.29 -5.62 -7.84
C PRO A 50 0.37 -5.18 -6.52
N ALA A 51 0.16 -3.93 -6.09
CA ALA A 51 0.68 -3.42 -4.82
C ALA A 51 -0.20 -3.83 -3.63
N LEU A 52 -1.50 -4.06 -3.85
CA LEU A 52 -2.44 -4.50 -2.82
C LEU A 52 -2.35 -6.01 -2.56
N ASP A 53 -2.00 -6.83 -3.54
CA ASP A 53 -1.85 -8.29 -3.39
C ASP A 53 -0.91 -8.73 -2.23
N PRO A 54 0.29 -8.15 -2.06
CA PRO A 54 1.19 -8.52 -0.95
C PRO A 54 0.80 -7.92 0.41
N LEU A 55 -0.09 -6.93 0.45
CA LEU A 55 -0.37 -6.09 1.62
C LEU A 55 -1.10 -6.85 2.77
N PRO A 56 -2.15 -7.66 2.50
CA PRO A 56 -2.82 -8.48 3.51
C PRO A 56 -1.90 -9.55 4.10
N ILE A 57 -1.02 -10.12 3.26
CA ILE A 57 -0.03 -11.12 3.68
C ILE A 57 0.98 -10.49 4.63
N LEU A 58 1.49 -9.30 4.28
CA LEU A 58 2.42 -8.54 5.10
C LEU A 58 1.83 -8.15 6.47
N TYR A 59 0.52 -7.88 6.53
CA TYR A 59 -0.18 -7.54 7.77
C TYR A 59 -0.40 -8.75 8.69
N PHE A 60 -0.69 -9.92 8.12
CA PHE A 60 -1.03 -11.14 8.88
C PHE A 60 0.17 -11.98 9.32
N VAL A 61 1.32 -11.84 8.65
CA VAL A 61 2.54 -12.54 9.04
C VAL A 61 3.23 -11.75 10.15
N ASP A 62 3.11 -12.23 11.39
CA ASP A 62 3.68 -11.58 12.58
C ASP A 62 5.21 -11.34 12.48
N PHE A 63 5.91 -12.15 11.69
CA PHE A 63 7.36 -12.02 11.41
C PHE A 63 7.73 -10.72 10.66
N TYR A 64 6.79 -10.11 9.91
CA TYR A 64 7.02 -8.85 9.21
C TYR A 64 6.66 -7.61 10.06
N ARG A 65 5.77 -7.74 11.05
CA ARG A 65 5.31 -6.58 11.84
C ARG A 65 6.42 -5.96 12.69
N ASN A 66 7.22 -6.79 13.35
CA ASN A 66 8.33 -6.32 14.21
C ASN A 66 9.38 -5.47 13.45
N PRO A 67 9.95 -5.94 12.33
CA PRO A 67 10.93 -5.15 11.58
C PRO A 67 10.31 -3.91 10.92
N ILE A 68 9.03 -3.95 10.50
CA ILE A 68 8.34 -2.77 9.96
C ILE A 68 8.14 -1.71 11.04
N ILE A 69 7.68 -2.09 12.23
CA ILE A 69 7.50 -1.17 13.36
C ILE A 69 8.84 -0.58 13.80
N GLU A 70 9.90 -1.38 13.83
CA GLU A 70 11.24 -0.90 14.16
C GLU A 70 11.79 0.05 13.09
N THR A 71 11.56 -0.25 11.81
CA THR A 71 11.94 0.62 10.68
C THR A 71 11.13 1.91 10.69
N PHE A 72 9.83 1.86 10.97
CA PHE A 72 8.97 3.04 11.11
C PHE A 72 9.37 3.90 12.31
N LYS A 73 9.74 3.30 13.45
CA LYS A 73 10.32 4.02 14.59
C LYS A 73 11.63 4.69 14.22
N LYS A 74 12.54 3.99 13.53
CA LYS A 74 13.80 4.58 13.05
C LYS A 74 13.55 5.73 12.07
N LEU A 75 12.61 5.60 11.14
CA LEU A 75 12.22 6.67 10.21
C LEU A 75 11.59 7.86 10.93
N LYS A 76 10.72 7.63 11.93
CA LYS A 76 10.16 8.70 12.78
C LYS A 76 11.23 9.41 13.60
N CYS A 77 12.19 8.69 14.17
CA CYS A 77 13.29 9.28 14.94
C CYS A 77 14.32 9.99 14.05
N LYS A 78 14.45 9.62 12.77
CA LYS A 78 15.36 10.25 11.81
C LYS A 78 14.84 11.61 11.29
N GLY A 79 13.56 11.93 11.52
CA GLY A 79 12.99 13.25 11.25
C GLY A 79 13.36 14.34 12.27
N SER A 80 14.05 14.00 13.36
CA SER A 80 14.38 14.95 14.44
C SER A 80 15.87 15.24 14.65
N GLN A 81 16.78 14.77 13.78
CA GLN A 81 18.15 15.31 13.78
C GLN A 81 18.28 16.45 12.75
N VAL A 82 17.68 17.59 13.09
CA VAL A 82 18.40 18.85 12.91
C VAL A 82 19.34 18.93 14.10
N SER A 83 20.58 18.45 13.95
CA SER A 83 21.67 18.93 14.79
C SER A 83 22.11 20.25 14.17
N PRO A 84 21.97 21.39 14.86
CA PRO A 84 22.65 22.61 14.44
C PRO A 84 24.16 22.34 14.50
N ASP A 85 24.82 22.81 13.45
CA ASP A 85 26.25 23.01 13.38
C ASP A 85 26.69 23.88 14.58
N VAL A 86 27.58 23.36 15.43
CA VAL A 86 28.30 24.15 16.43
C VAL A 86 29.77 23.78 16.31
N GLU A 87 30.42 24.41 15.33
CA GLU A 87 31.52 25.34 15.57
C GLU A 87 32.22 25.16 16.94
N ARG A 88 33.22 24.28 16.99
CA ARG A 88 34.27 24.30 18.02
C ARG A 88 35.58 23.70 17.48
N SER A 89 36.07 24.27 16.39
CA SER A 89 37.42 24.00 15.88
C SER A 89 38.33 25.24 15.88
N VAL A 90 37.89 26.37 16.44
CA VAL A 90 38.70 27.62 16.46
C VAL A 90 38.37 28.36 17.77
N ILE A 91 39.39 28.89 18.46
CA ILE A 91 39.33 29.57 19.78
C ILE A 91 39.15 28.55 20.92
N VAL A 92 40.18 28.00 21.55
CA VAL A 92 41.24 28.63 22.38
C VAL A 92 42.45 27.67 22.29
N GLU A 93 43.54 28.07 21.63
CA GLU A 93 44.77 28.61 22.25
C GLU A 93 45.37 27.70 23.34
#